data_AF-A0A524EBU3-F1
#
_entry.id   AF-A0A524EBU3-F1
#
_cell.length_a   1.000
_cell.length_b   1.000
_cell.length_c   1.000
_cell.angle_alpha   90.00
_cell.angle_beta   90.00
_cell.angle_gamma   90.00
#
_symmetry.space_group_name_H-M   'P 1'
#
loop_
_entity.id
_entity.type
_entity.pdbx_description
1 polymer ?
#
loop_
_entity_poly.entity_id
_entity_poly.type
_entity_poly.pdbx_seq_one_letter_code
_entity_poly.pdbx_strand_id
1 'polypeptide(L)'
;MGTIGDIYESFMREGKEFPDGEYFYRFLPRNFAEILEQAKRLPRLKYEKGQITKLKTILKRYHEKLGLLTPKVETHIDSIENGIILGGQQTTIFGGSGIIANKIASIVTLSELSRETENFLVPMFLVNTHDSIQPEITSTHFPNNQSSQNKPIVLDNLVEGVIVNRIQTDNHDWLEENLHIIKNLFNEFKNSIDKNSQKLFIERIDHVITFLRETYRSSKDIGEWITLIWGIQANIINDWGVIFFPSSHPEIRQMTSKGYEPFLKNLQEYAQEFNLAAEKIENMGLQPTTAIKKEDYAPFFYVCPNDGYRLKLIC
;
A
#
# COMPACT_ATOMS: atom_id res chain seq x y z
N MET A 1 19.00 -19.17 6.86
CA MET A 1 19.13 -19.36 5.41
C MET A 1 18.65 -18.07 4.77
N GLY A 2 19.37 -17.52 3.79
CA GLY A 2 18.99 -16.26 3.15
C GLY A 2 17.79 -16.43 2.21
N THR A 3 17.25 -15.32 1.73
CA THR A 3 16.16 -15.24 0.74
C THR A 3 16.63 -14.52 -0.52
N ILE A 4 15.80 -14.51 -1.55
CA ILE A 4 16.06 -13.72 -2.77
C ILE A 4 16.21 -12.21 -2.48
N GLY A 5 15.56 -11.74 -1.41
CA GLY A 5 15.68 -10.36 -0.94
C GLY A 5 17.08 -10.01 -0.46
N ASP A 6 17.80 -10.96 0.14
CA ASP A 6 19.18 -10.75 0.62
C ASP A 6 20.16 -10.63 -0.56
N ILE A 7 19.90 -11.35 -1.66
CA ILE A 7 20.67 -11.21 -2.90
C ILE A 7 20.39 -9.83 -3.53
N TYR A 8 19.13 -9.41 -3.58
CA TYR A 8 18.80 -8.07 -4.06
C TYR A 8 19.46 -6.97 -3.22
N GLU A 9 19.46 -7.11 -1.89
CA GLU A 9 20.14 -6.18 -1.00
C GLU A 9 21.65 -6.16 -1.25
N SER A 10 22.27 -7.32 -1.44
CA SER A 10 23.70 -7.44 -1.78
C SER A 10 24.03 -6.81 -3.14
N PHE A 11 23.17 -7.00 -4.15
CA PHE A 11 23.30 -6.33 -5.44
C PHE A 11 23.26 -4.81 -5.29
N MET A 12 22.28 -4.30 -4.53
CA MET A 12 22.08 -2.85 -4.35
C MET A 12 23.18 -2.19 -3.50
N ARG A 13 23.62 -2.84 -2.41
CA ARG A 13 24.57 -2.25 -1.46
C ARG A 13 26.02 -2.50 -1.83
N GLU A 14 26.32 -3.68 -2.35
CA GLU A 14 27.69 -4.15 -2.55
C GLU A 14 28.06 -4.24 -4.04
N GLY A 15 27.10 -4.02 -4.94
CA GLY A 15 27.32 -4.12 -6.39
C GLY A 15 27.62 -5.54 -6.87
N LYS A 16 27.33 -6.56 -6.04
CA LYS A 16 27.55 -7.97 -6.38
C LYS A 16 26.65 -8.37 -7.55
N GLU A 17 27.21 -9.13 -8.49
CA GLU A 17 26.41 -9.66 -9.61
C GLU A 17 25.35 -10.63 -9.10
N PHE A 18 24.19 -10.58 -9.77
CA PHE A 18 23.10 -11.50 -9.55
C PHE A 18 22.79 -12.20 -10.89
N PRO A 19 23.43 -13.35 -11.16
CA PRO A 19 23.35 -14.03 -12.46
C PRO A 19 21.92 -14.36 -12.91
N ASP A 20 21.00 -14.56 -11.97
CA ASP A 20 19.59 -14.83 -12.23
C ASP A 20 18.67 -13.62 -12.00
N GLY A 21 19.24 -12.43 -11.81
CA GLY A 21 18.47 -11.22 -11.53
C GLY A 21 17.49 -10.86 -12.64
N GLU A 22 17.87 -11.07 -13.90
CA GLU A 22 16.98 -10.85 -15.05
C GLU A 22 15.80 -11.85 -15.05
N TYR A 23 16.02 -13.10 -14.63
CA TYR A 23 14.94 -14.08 -14.53
C TYR A 23 13.89 -13.65 -13.49
N PHE A 24 14.32 -13.24 -12.30
CA PHE A 24 13.41 -12.91 -11.20
C PHE A 24 12.78 -11.52 -11.29
N TYR A 25 13.53 -10.54 -11.80
CA TYR A 25 13.12 -9.13 -11.76
C TYR A 25 12.90 -8.53 -13.14
N ARG A 26 13.31 -9.21 -14.23
CA ARG A 26 13.42 -8.71 -15.61
C ARG A 26 14.40 -7.55 -15.78
N PHE A 27 14.47 -6.65 -14.81
CA PHE A 27 15.34 -5.50 -14.76
C PHE A 27 15.60 -5.13 -13.30
N LEU A 28 16.87 -4.95 -12.93
CA LEU A 28 17.30 -4.55 -11.60
C LEU A 28 17.90 -3.15 -11.65
N PRO A 29 17.10 -2.10 -11.36
CA PRO A 29 17.61 -0.74 -11.38
C PRO A 29 18.57 -0.49 -10.22
N ARG A 30 19.70 0.16 -10.49
CA ARG A 30 20.64 0.62 -9.45
C ARG A 30 20.28 1.98 -8.88
N ASN A 31 19.50 2.76 -9.63
CA ASN A 31 19.11 4.13 -9.27
C ASN A 31 17.82 4.54 -10.01
N PHE A 32 17.28 5.70 -9.68
CA PHE A 32 16.05 6.20 -10.27
C PHE A 32 16.17 6.57 -11.76
N ALA A 33 17.35 6.98 -12.24
CA ALA A 33 17.55 7.30 -13.65
C ALA A 33 17.38 6.05 -14.53
N GLU A 34 17.94 4.91 -14.09
CA GLU A 34 17.78 3.61 -14.74
C GLU A 34 16.31 3.15 -14.79
N ILE A 35 15.54 3.40 -13.72
CA ILE A 35 14.08 3.12 -13.71
C ILE A 35 13.38 3.90 -14.83
N LEU A 36 13.66 5.20 -14.94
CA LEU A 36 13.03 6.07 -15.93
C LEU A 36 13.46 5.74 -17.36
N GLU A 37 14.72 5.35 -17.57
CA GLU A 37 15.18 4.87 -18.87
C GLU A 37 14.46 3.58 -19.27
N GLN A 38 14.31 2.64 -18.34
CA GLN A 38 13.59 1.40 -18.61
C GLN A 38 12.11 1.64 -18.86
N ALA A 39 11.48 2.59 -18.15
CA ALA A 39 10.08 2.96 -18.36
C ALA A 39 9.80 3.40 -19.81
N LYS A 40 10.75 4.09 -20.46
CA LYS A 40 10.65 4.48 -21.89
C LYS A 40 10.61 3.28 -22.85
N ARG A 41 11.18 2.14 -22.43
CA ARG A 41 11.28 0.91 -23.22
C ARG A 41 10.10 -0.05 -22.98
N LEU A 42 9.26 0.22 -21.97
CA LEU A 42 8.10 -0.62 -21.69
C LEU A 42 7.10 -0.57 -22.85
N PRO A 43 6.48 -1.71 -23.21
CA PRO A 43 5.48 -1.73 -24.26
C PRO A 43 4.27 -0.89 -23.84
N ARG A 44 3.76 -0.06 -24.76
CA ARG A 44 2.52 0.65 -24.53
C ARG A 44 1.38 -0.36 -24.39
N LEU A 45 0.72 -0.34 -23.23
CA LEU A 45 -0.46 -1.16 -22.99
C LEU A 45 -1.58 -0.71 -23.91
N LYS A 46 -2.22 -1.69 -24.58
CA LYS A 46 -3.45 -1.44 -25.33
C LYS A 46 -4.62 -1.48 -24.35
N TYR A 47 -5.37 -0.39 -24.27
CA TYR A 47 -6.58 -0.29 -23.48
C TYR A 47 -7.69 0.36 -24.31
N GLU A 48 -8.95 0.06 -23.96
CA GLU A 48 -10.10 0.73 -24.55
C GLU A 48 -10.19 2.15 -23.97
N LYS A 49 -10.21 3.20 -24.81
CA LYS A 49 -10.29 4.60 -24.34
C LYS A 49 -11.44 4.84 -23.37
N GLY A 50 -12.60 4.22 -23.60
CA GLY A 50 -13.76 4.30 -22.71
C GLY A 50 -13.50 3.76 -21.30
N GLN A 51 -12.63 2.75 -21.15
CA GLN A 51 -12.26 2.22 -19.82
C GLN A 51 -11.43 3.25 -19.05
N ILE A 52 -10.45 3.90 -19.68
CA ILE A 52 -9.67 4.94 -19.01
C ILE A 52 -10.56 6.13 -18.60
N THR A 53 -11.45 6.59 -19.47
CA THR A 53 -12.41 7.67 -19.11
C THR A 53 -13.28 7.28 -17.91
N LYS A 54 -13.76 6.03 -17.86
CA LYS A 54 -14.52 5.52 -16.72
C LYS A 54 -13.67 5.50 -15.45
N LEU A 55 -12.42 5.02 -15.53
CA LEU A 55 -11.49 5.00 -14.40
C LEU A 55 -11.23 6.41 -13.84
N LYS A 56 -10.94 7.39 -14.72
CA LYS A 56 -10.75 8.79 -14.32
C LYS A 56 -11.96 9.33 -13.56
N THR A 57 -13.16 9.07 -14.07
CA THR A 57 -14.42 9.50 -13.43
C THR A 57 -14.58 8.91 -12.03
N ILE A 58 -14.31 7.60 -11.89
CA ILE A 58 -14.37 6.92 -10.58
C ILE A 58 -13.34 7.53 -9.62
N LEU A 59 -12.10 7.73 -10.06
CA LEU A 59 -11.04 8.28 -9.23
C LEU A 59 -11.34 9.73 -8.80
N LYS A 60 -11.81 10.60 -9.70
CA LYS A 60 -12.18 11.98 -9.36
C LYS A 60 -13.27 12.00 -8.30
N ARG A 61 -14.37 11.27 -8.50
CA ARG A 61 -15.46 11.18 -7.53
C ARG A 61 -15.01 10.58 -6.18
N TYR A 62 -14.13 9.58 -6.21
CA TYR A 62 -13.58 8.99 -4.99
C TYR A 62 -12.78 10.01 -4.17
N HIS A 63 -11.88 10.76 -4.82
CA HIS A 63 -11.10 11.80 -4.15
C HIS A 63 -11.97 12.98 -3.71
N GLU A 64 -12.97 13.37 -4.50
CA GLU A 64 -13.92 14.43 -4.15
C GLU A 64 -14.70 14.08 -2.89
N LYS A 65 -15.25 12.85 -2.82
CA LYS A 65 -15.97 12.34 -1.65
C LYS A 65 -15.14 12.42 -0.37
N LEU A 66 -13.83 12.14 -0.48
CA LEU A 66 -12.90 12.18 0.66
C LEU A 66 -12.32 13.57 0.94
N GLY A 67 -12.68 14.60 0.16
CA GLY A 67 -12.09 15.94 0.28
C GLY A 67 -10.61 16.00 -0.12
N LEU A 68 -10.15 15.05 -0.95
CA LEU A 68 -8.75 14.90 -1.38
C LEU A 68 -8.51 15.33 -2.83
N LEU A 69 -9.55 15.75 -3.57
CA LEU A 69 -9.43 16.17 -4.96
C LEU A 69 -8.91 17.62 -5.05
N THR A 70 -7.59 17.79 -5.04
CA THR A 70 -6.94 19.07 -5.35
C THR A 70 -6.81 19.24 -6.88
N PRO A 71 -6.58 20.47 -7.40
CA PRO A 71 -6.33 20.68 -8.82
C PRO A 71 -5.16 19.84 -9.36
N LYS A 72 -4.14 19.59 -8.53
CA LYS A 72 -2.99 18.75 -8.90
C LYS A 72 -3.36 17.27 -8.97
N VAL A 73 -4.13 16.76 -8.01
CA VAL A 73 -4.70 15.40 -8.07
C VAL A 73 -5.56 15.23 -9.31
N GLU A 74 -6.43 16.20 -9.61
CA GLU A 74 -7.29 16.15 -10.80
C GLU A 74 -6.47 16.10 -12.09
N THR A 75 -5.47 16.98 -12.23
CA THR A 75 -4.57 17.02 -13.38
C THR A 75 -3.81 15.70 -13.55
N HIS A 76 -3.35 15.10 -12.45
CA HIS A 76 -2.69 13.80 -12.49
C HIS A 76 -3.67 12.69 -12.89
N ILE A 77 -4.90 12.68 -12.37
CA ILE A 77 -5.94 11.73 -12.82
C ILE A 77 -6.20 11.88 -14.31
N ASP A 78 -6.24 13.11 -14.83
CA ASP A 78 -6.44 13.35 -16.26
C ASP A 78 -5.25 12.95 -17.13
N SER A 79 -4.10 12.63 -16.54
CA SER A 79 -2.87 12.24 -17.24
C SER A 79 -2.50 10.76 -17.06
N ILE A 80 -3.35 9.93 -16.45
CA ILE A 80 -3.02 8.53 -16.13
C ILE A 80 -2.67 7.68 -17.37
N GLU A 81 -3.18 8.05 -18.55
CA GLU A 81 -2.88 7.40 -19.83
C GLU A 81 -1.43 7.55 -20.29
N ASN A 82 -0.71 8.55 -19.77
CA ASN A 82 0.69 8.80 -20.09
C ASN A 82 1.61 7.81 -19.36
N GLY A 83 1.11 7.18 -18.30
CA GLY A 83 1.81 6.20 -17.49
C GLY A 83 1.75 6.54 -16.00
N ILE A 84 2.00 5.53 -15.18
CA ILE A 84 1.90 5.62 -13.72
C ILE A 84 3.17 5.09 -13.06
N ILE A 85 3.55 5.69 -11.94
CA ILE A 85 4.45 5.07 -10.97
C ILE A 85 3.60 4.59 -9.81
N LEU A 86 3.55 3.26 -9.65
CA LEU A 86 2.66 2.61 -8.71
C LEU A 86 3.42 2.19 -7.45
N GLY A 87 3.05 2.76 -6.31
CA GLY A 87 3.35 2.24 -4.99
C GLY A 87 2.13 1.56 -4.40
N GLY A 88 2.30 0.82 -3.31
CA GLY A 88 1.15 0.26 -2.59
C GLY A 88 1.51 -0.27 -1.20
N GLN A 89 0.49 -0.31 -0.35
CA GLN A 89 0.55 -0.95 0.96
C GLN A 89 -0.83 -1.44 1.41
N GLN A 90 -0.82 -2.47 2.26
CA GLN A 90 -1.94 -2.85 3.11
C GLN A 90 -2.35 -1.71 4.06
N THR A 91 -3.60 -1.77 4.49
CA THR A 91 -4.23 -0.79 5.36
C THR A 91 -4.02 -1.11 6.84
N THR A 92 -2.92 -0.65 7.42
CA THR A 92 -2.67 -0.79 8.87
C THR A 92 -3.30 0.36 9.69
N ILE A 93 -3.93 0.04 10.82
CA ILE A 93 -4.57 1.03 11.73
C ILE A 93 -3.62 2.19 12.11
N PHE A 94 -4.17 3.36 12.44
CA PHE A 94 -3.41 4.59 12.73
C PHE A 94 -2.44 5.03 11.63
N GLY A 95 -2.63 4.54 10.40
CA GLY A 95 -1.78 4.87 9.26
C GLY A 95 -0.55 3.98 9.10
N GLY A 96 -0.32 3.00 9.98
CA GLY A 96 0.77 2.04 9.87
C GLY A 96 2.17 2.62 10.12
N SER A 97 3.20 1.90 9.66
CA SER A 97 4.59 2.30 9.88
C SER A 97 5.05 3.40 8.92
N GLY A 98 6.09 4.14 9.32
CA GLY A 98 6.68 5.21 8.51
C GLY A 98 7.21 4.79 7.13
N ILE A 99 7.34 3.48 6.87
CA ILE A 99 7.70 2.98 5.54
C ILE A 99 6.66 3.38 4.47
N ILE A 100 5.41 3.58 4.86
CA ILE A 100 4.34 4.02 3.96
C ILE A 100 4.63 5.42 3.44
N ALA A 101 5.06 6.33 4.32
CA ALA A 101 5.53 7.66 3.94
C ALA A 101 6.70 7.57 2.94
N ASN A 102 7.67 6.68 3.20
CA ASN A 102 8.82 6.50 2.31
C ASN A 102 8.41 5.97 0.93
N LYS A 103 7.43 5.06 0.85
CA LYS A 103 6.87 4.58 -0.42
C LYS A 103 6.17 5.69 -1.19
N ILE A 104 5.34 6.50 -0.51
CA ILE A 104 4.66 7.66 -1.11
C ILE A 104 5.70 8.67 -1.61
N ALA A 105 6.68 9.03 -0.79
CA ALA A 105 7.74 9.94 -1.18
C ALA A 105 8.53 9.41 -2.38
N SER A 106 8.83 8.10 -2.42
CA SER A 106 9.56 7.48 -3.53
C SER A 106 8.81 7.58 -4.86
N ILE A 107 7.49 7.31 -4.85
CA ILE A 107 6.69 7.38 -6.09
C ILE A 107 6.50 8.83 -6.54
N VAL A 108 6.42 9.79 -5.61
CA VAL A 108 6.36 11.22 -5.90
C VAL A 108 7.67 11.69 -6.50
N THR A 109 8.81 11.37 -5.89
CA THR A 109 10.14 11.73 -6.41
C THR A 109 10.36 11.16 -7.81
N LEU A 110 10.04 9.88 -8.05
CA LEU A 110 10.12 9.30 -9.40
C LEU A 110 9.19 10.01 -10.40
N SER A 111 8.00 10.42 -9.97
CA SER A 111 7.07 11.16 -10.82
C SER A 111 7.65 12.52 -11.19
N GLU A 112 8.22 13.25 -10.24
CA GLU A 112 8.86 14.54 -10.48
C GLU A 112 10.03 14.42 -11.45
N LEU A 113 10.91 13.43 -11.24
CA LEU A 113 12.03 13.15 -12.15
C LEU A 113 11.55 12.75 -13.56
N SER A 114 10.39 12.09 -13.67
CA SER A 114 9.83 11.73 -14.98
C SER A 114 9.37 12.94 -15.81
N ARG A 115 9.21 14.14 -15.22
CA ARG A 115 8.85 15.36 -15.96
C ARG A 115 9.86 15.75 -17.03
N GLU A 116 11.13 15.39 -16.82
CA GLU A 116 12.22 15.61 -17.78
C GLU A 116 12.22 14.60 -18.93
N THR A 117 11.33 13.62 -18.88
CA THR A 117 11.15 12.61 -19.92
C THR A 117 9.99 12.95 -20.85
N GLU A 118 9.95 12.34 -22.04
CA GLU A 118 8.88 12.56 -23.01
C GLU A 118 7.48 12.20 -22.49
N ASN A 119 7.38 11.33 -21.47
CA ASN A 119 6.11 10.94 -20.86
C ASN A 119 6.18 11.19 -19.35
N PHE A 120 5.50 12.23 -18.89
CA PHE A 120 5.31 12.44 -17.46
C PHE A 120 4.48 11.30 -16.87
N LEU A 121 5.05 10.60 -15.89
CA LEU A 121 4.41 9.49 -15.16
C LEU A 121 3.80 10.03 -13.87
N VAL A 122 2.52 9.73 -13.63
CA VAL A 122 1.82 10.24 -12.44
C VAL A 122 2.00 9.33 -11.23
N PRO A 123 2.06 9.87 -9.99
CA PRO A 123 2.22 9.06 -8.79
C PRO A 123 0.86 8.47 -8.38
N MET A 124 0.80 7.15 -8.26
CA MET A 124 -0.39 6.43 -7.81
C MET A 124 -0.04 5.53 -6.62
N PHE A 125 -0.85 5.59 -5.57
CA PHE A 125 -0.69 4.77 -4.38
C PHE A 125 -1.87 3.82 -4.20
N LEU A 126 -1.62 2.52 -4.36
CA LEU A 126 -2.59 1.46 -4.15
C LEU A 126 -2.83 1.26 -2.65
N VAL A 127 -4.05 1.59 -2.22
CA VAL A 127 -4.52 1.28 -0.86
C VAL A 127 -5.13 -0.11 -0.90
N ASN A 128 -4.41 -1.13 -0.40
CA ASN A 128 -4.86 -2.52 -0.51
C ASN A 128 -5.90 -2.85 0.57
N THR A 129 -7.16 -2.60 0.24
CA THR A 129 -8.33 -2.82 1.11
C THR A 129 -8.99 -4.19 0.92
N HIS A 130 -8.45 -5.02 0.01
CA HIS A 130 -9.04 -6.32 -0.37
C HIS A 130 -8.35 -7.50 0.35
N ASP A 131 -7.28 -7.24 1.09
CA ASP A 131 -6.69 -8.28 1.92
C ASP A 131 -7.65 -8.69 3.04
N SER A 132 -7.56 -9.95 3.42
CA SER A 132 -8.25 -10.45 4.62
C SER A 132 -7.54 -9.89 5.84
N ILE A 133 -8.27 -9.76 6.94
CA ILE A 133 -7.70 -9.42 8.25
C ILE A 133 -6.52 -10.35 8.54
N GLN A 134 -5.40 -9.73 8.87
CA GLN A 134 -4.16 -10.34 9.34
C GLN A 134 -3.63 -9.48 10.50
N PRO A 135 -2.90 -10.05 11.47
CA PRO A 135 -2.38 -9.31 12.63
C PRO A 135 -1.60 -8.03 12.26
N GLU A 136 -0.92 -8.02 11.11
CA GLU A 136 -0.11 -6.90 10.61
C GLU A 136 -0.96 -5.69 10.18
N ILE A 137 -2.21 -5.91 9.79
CA ILE A 137 -3.18 -4.88 9.40
C ILE A 137 -3.83 -4.29 10.65
N THR A 138 -4.01 -5.12 11.67
CA THR A 138 -4.87 -4.81 12.81
C THR A 138 -4.11 -4.49 14.08
N SER A 139 -2.78 -4.40 13.99
CA SER A 139 -1.92 -3.97 15.07
C SER A 139 -0.96 -2.85 14.64
N THR A 140 -0.67 -1.94 15.55
CA THR A 140 0.38 -0.93 15.40
C THR A 140 1.19 -0.83 16.68
N HIS A 141 2.49 -0.74 16.52
CA HIS A 141 3.44 -0.74 17.63
C HIS A 141 3.94 0.68 17.87
N PHE A 142 3.73 1.19 19.08
CA PHE A 142 4.18 2.50 19.50
C PHE A 142 5.41 2.38 20.42
N PRO A 143 6.33 3.37 20.39
CA PRO A 143 7.49 3.36 21.27
C PRO A 143 7.05 3.45 22.74
N ASN A 144 7.83 2.81 23.61
CA ASN A 144 7.62 2.82 25.05
C ASN A 144 8.88 3.37 25.72
N ASN A 145 8.76 4.46 26.50
CA ASN A 145 9.92 5.06 27.17
C ASN A 145 10.39 4.25 28.40
N GLN A 146 9.56 3.31 28.88
CA GLN A 146 9.81 2.52 30.09
C GLN A 146 10.33 1.11 29.79
N SER A 147 10.34 0.70 28.52
CA SER A 147 10.73 -0.66 28.10
C SER A 147 11.44 -0.64 26.76
N SER A 148 12.34 -1.58 26.55
CA SER A 148 12.93 -1.84 25.21
C SER A 148 11.92 -2.46 24.23
N GLN A 149 10.73 -2.85 24.71
CA GLN A 149 9.65 -3.40 23.89
C GLN A 149 8.60 -2.35 23.55
N ASN A 150 8.20 -2.30 22.28
CA ASN A 150 7.12 -1.45 21.81
C ASN A 150 5.77 -1.87 22.42
N LYS A 151 4.86 -0.91 22.61
CA LYS A 151 3.49 -1.15 23.04
C LYS A 151 2.60 -1.42 21.82
N PRO A 152 2.06 -2.64 21.63
CA PRO A 152 1.09 -2.89 20.59
C PRO A 152 -0.27 -2.30 20.96
N ILE A 153 -0.93 -1.70 19.98
CA ILE A 153 -2.36 -1.41 19.97
C ILE A 153 -3.00 -2.31 18.92
N VAL A 154 -4.08 -2.99 19.27
CA VAL A 154 -4.76 -3.97 18.42
C VAL A 154 -6.22 -3.58 18.29
N LEU A 155 -6.78 -3.77 17.10
CA LEU A 155 -8.20 -3.63 16.86
C LEU A 155 -8.96 -4.85 17.40
N ASP A 156 -10.02 -4.61 18.16
CA ASP A 156 -10.76 -5.68 18.84
C ASP A 156 -11.82 -6.35 17.93
N ASN A 157 -12.27 -7.55 18.33
CA ASN A 157 -13.44 -8.25 17.78
C ASN A 157 -13.37 -8.55 16.27
N LEU A 158 -12.19 -8.90 15.79
CA LEU A 158 -11.97 -9.19 14.38
C LEU A 158 -12.26 -10.65 14.02
N VAL A 159 -12.98 -10.84 12.92
CA VAL A 159 -13.22 -12.16 12.34
C VAL A 159 -12.15 -12.42 11.28
N GLU A 160 -11.27 -13.36 11.55
CA GLU A 160 -10.25 -13.81 10.59
C GLU A 160 -10.90 -14.18 9.25
N GLY A 161 -10.28 -13.78 8.14
CA GLY A 161 -10.78 -14.08 6.79
C GLY A 161 -11.75 -13.05 6.20
N VAL A 162 -12.27 -12.10 7.00
CA VAL A 162 -13.06 -10.96 6.48
C VAL A 162 -12.13 -9.92 5.85
N ILE A 163 -12.54 -9.33 4.73
CA ILE A 163 -11.75 -8.29 4.03
C ILE A 163 -11.79 -6.92 4.74
N VAL A 164 -10.70 -6.15 4.63
CA VAL A 164 -10.53 -4.91 5.42
C VAL A 164 -11.60 -3.85 5.15
N ASN A 165 -12.06 -3.68 3.91
CA ASN A 165 -13.10 -2.69 3.60
C ASN A 165 -14.48 -3.00 4.22
N ARG A 166 -14.64 -4.11 4.94
CA ARG A 166 -15.85 -4.42 5.72
C ARG A 166 -15.74 -4.00 7.17
N ILE A 167 -14.54 -3.70 7.67
CA ILE A 167 -14.32 -3.21 9.02
C ILE A 167 -14.76 -1.75 9.08
N GLN A 168 -15.92 -1.50 9.70
CA GLN A 168 -16.45 -0.14 9.83
C GLN A 168 -15.69 0.65 10.89
N THR A 169 -15.70 1.99 10.76
CA THR A 169 -15.12 2.93 11.71
C THR A 169 -16.18 3.51 12.65
N ASP A 170 -16.94 2.64 13.31
CA ASP A 170 -18.06 2.98 14.20
C ASP A 170 -17.75 2.74 15.69
N ASN A 171 -16.70 1.99 16.02
CA ASN A 171 -16.26 1.78 17.40
C ASN A 171 -15.48 2.99 17.94
N HIS A 172 -16.20 4.06 18.29
CA HIS A 172 -15.60 5.30 18.80
C HIS A 172 -15.01 5.17 20.21
N ASP A 173 -15.56 4.31 21.06
CA ASP A 173 -15.04 4.09 22.40
C ASP A 173 -13.64 3.46 22.36
N TRP A 174 -13.46 2.42 21.52
CA TRP A 174 -12.14 1.84 21.25
C TRP A 174 -11.16 2.90 20.74
N LEU A 175 -11.58 3.77 19.83
CA LEU A 175 -10.72 4.83 19.31
C LEU A 175 -10.28 5.77 20.44
N GLU A 176 -11.21 6.31 21.24
CA GLU A 176 -10.86 7.27 22.28
C GLU A 176 -9.96 6.66 23.37
N GLU A 177 -10.23 5.41 23.79
CA GLU A 177 -9.36 4.68 24.71
C GLU A 177 -7.93 4.56 24.16
N ASN A 178 -7.79 4.17 22.89
CA ASN A 178 -6.48 4.00 22.27
C ASN A 178 -5.78 5.35 21.98
N LEU A 179 -6.52 6.40 21.64
CA LEU A 179 -5.96 7.75 21.53
C LEU A 179 -5.44 8.26 22.88
N HIS A 180 -6.12 7.94 23.98
CA HIS A 180 -5.62 8.23 25.33
C HIS A 180 -4.32 7.48 25.64
N ILE A 181 -4.23 6.18 25.28
CA ILE A 181 -3.01 5.39 25.41
C ILE A 181 -1.87 6.01 24.60
N ILE A 182 -2.10 6.31 23.32
CA ILE A 182 -1.10 6.93 22.43
C ILE A 182 -0.62 8.26 23.01
N LYS A 183 -1.54 9.12 23.45
CA LYS A 183 -1.20 10.41 24.06
C LYS A 183 -0.32 10.23 25.29
N ASN A 184 -0.64 9.28 26.17
CA ASN A 184 0.16 9.01 27.36
C ASN A 184 1.55 8.50 27.01
N LEU A 185 1.67 7.55 26.07
CA LEU A 185 2.96 7.06 25.60
C LEU A 185 3.85 8.20 25.10
N PHE A 186 3.32 9.11 24.28
CA PHE A 186 4.10 10.26 23.80
C PHE A 186 4.42 11.27 24.90
N ASN A 187 3.51 11.50 25.85
CA ASN A 187 3.76 12.39 27.00
C ASN A 187 4.92 11.91 27.88
N GLU A 188 5.17 10.59 27.96
CA GLU A 188 6.32 10.06 28.69
C GLU A 188 7.66 10.50 28.08
N PHE A 189 7.72 10.78 26.78
CA PHE A 189 8.92 11.30 26.11
C PHE A 189 9.15 12.79 26.37
N LYS A 190 8.20 13.52 26.98
CA LYS A 190 8.33 14.96 27.24
C LYS A 190 9.62 15.31 27.98
N ASN A 191 10.01 14.50 28.96
CA ASN A 191 11.21 14.74 29.77
C ASN A 191 12.51 14.53 28.99
N SER A 192 12.46 13.83 27.85
CA SER A 192 13.59 13.64 26.94
C SER A 192 13.70 14.78 25.91
N ILE A 193 12.77 15.75 25.92
CA ILE A 193 12.77 16.92 25.04
C ILE A 193 13.30 18.15 25.79
N ASP A 194 14.07 18.99 25.09
CA ASP A 194 14.55 20.28 25.59
C ASP A 194 13.39 21.12 26.17
N LYS A 195 13.61 21.73 27.34
CA LYS A 195 12.57 22.46 28.09
C LYS A 195 11.86 23.53 27.25
N ASN A 196 12.57 24.21 26.34
CA ASN A 196 12.00 25.25 25.49
C ASN A 196 11.09 24.67 24.39
N SER A 197 11.27 23.39 24.05
CA SER A 197 10.50 22.68 23.02
C SER A 197 9.37 21.82 23.58
N GLN A 198 9.30 21.60 24.90
CA GLN A 198 8.30 20.73 25.52
C GLN A 198 6.86 21.19 25.26
N LYS A 199 6.60 22.50 25.28
CA LYS A 199 5.25 23.03 24.99
C LYS A 199 4.81 22.68 23.57
N LEU A 200 5.67 22.99 22.58
CA LEU A 200 5.41 22.69 21.17
C LEU A 200 5.25 21.18 20.92
N PHE A 201 6.04 20.34 21.62
CA PHE A 201 5.93 18.89 21.53
C PHE A 201 4.54 18.39 21.96
N ILE A 202 4.01 18.87 23.09
CA ILE A 202 2.68 18.50 23.58
C ILE A 202 1.58 19.01 22.64
N GLU A 203 1.69 20.25 22.15
CA GLU A 203 0.74 20.79 21.17
C GLU A 203 0.70 19.96 19.87
N ARG A 204 1.86 19.47 19.41
CA ARG A 204 1.94 18.57 18.25
C ARG A 204 1.28 17.22 18.51
N ILE A 205 1.43 16.65 19.71
CA ILE A 205 0.74 15.41 20.09
C ILE A 205 -0.77 15.63 20.07
N ASP A 206 -1.26 16.72 20.68
CA ASP A 206 -2.69 17.04 20.70
C ASP A 206 -3.26 17.23 19.28
N HIS A 207 -2.48 17.85 18.39
CA HIS A 207 -2.86 17.97 16.98
C HIS A 207 -2.93 16.61 16.29
N VAL A 208 -1.94 15.72 16.48
CA VAL A 208 -1.95 14.36 15.91
C VAL A 208 -3.15 13.55 16.43
N ILE A 209 -3.44 13.61 17.73
CA ILE A 209 -4.59 12.92 18.33
C ILE A 209 -5.90 13.43 17.74
N THR A 210 -6.05 14.75 17.58
CA THR A 210 -7.23 15.36 16.96
C THR A 210 -7.35 14.94 15.50
N PHE A 211 -6.24 14.95 14.75
CA PHE A 211 -6.21 14.51 13.36
C PHE A 211 -6.64 13.04 13.20
N LEU A 212 -6.12 12.14 14.03
CA LEU A 212 -6.51 10.72 14.01
C LEU A 212 -7.99 10.53 14.35
N ARG A 213 -8.50 11.29 15.31
CA ARG A 213 -9.92 11.28 15.70
C ARG A 213 -10.83 11.72 14.55
N GLU A 214 -10.56 12.89 13.98
CA GLU A 214 -11.42 13.48 12.95
C GLU A 214 -11.41 12.66 11.66
N THR A 215 -10.23 12.11 11.29
CA THR A 215 -10.14 11.22 10.13
C THR A 215 -10.90 9.91 10.36
N TYR A 216 -10.86 9.32 11.56
CA TYR A 216 -11.64 8.10 11.86
C TYR A 216 -13.14 8.37 11.77
N ARG A 217 -13.61 9.45 12.40
CA ARG A 217 -15.04 9.84 12.41
C ARG A 217 -15.56 10.23 11.03
N SER A 218 -14.69 10.71 10.14
CA SER A 218 -15.05 11.06 8.76
C SER A 218 -15.00 9.88 7.80
N SER A 219 -14.59 8.71 8.27
CA SER A 219 -14.44 7.51 7.46
C SER A 219 -15.64 6.58 7.62
N LYS A 220 -15.92 5.81 6.58
CA LYS A 220 -16.87 4.68 6.67
C LYS A 220 -16.19 3.41 7.17
N ASP A 221 -14.99 3.14 6.69
CA ASP A 221 -14.23 1.92 6.96
C ASP A 221 -12.74 2.21 7.13
N ILE A 222 -12.00 1.22 7.61
CA ILE A 222 -10.55 1.32 7.84
C ILE A 222 -9.79 1.73 6.57
N GLY A 223 -10.26 1.31 5.39
CA GLY A 223 -9.66 1.68 4.11
C GLY A 223 -9.78 3.17 3.81
N GLU A 224 -10.97 3.74 4.01
CA GLU A 224 -11.17 5.19 3.92
C GLU A 224 -10.35 5.95 4.98
N TRP A 225 -10.28 5.44 6.22
CA TRP A 225 -9.53 6.09 7.29
C TRP A 225 -8.05 6.25 6.97
N ILE A 226 -7.42 5.19 6.48
CA ILE A 226 -6.00 5.23 6.13
C ILE A 226 -5.77 6.07 4.87
N THR A 227 -6.71 6.05 3.94
CA THR A 227 -6.68 6.94 2.78
C THR A 227 -6.75 8.40 3.19
N LEU A 228 -7.60 8.76 4.17
CA LEU A 228 -7.65 10.13 4.70
C LEU A 228 -6.38 10.52 5.43
N ILE A 229 -5.82 9.63 6.27
CA ILE A 229 -4.55 9.90 6.98
C ILE A 229 -3.46 10.25 5.97
N TRP A 230 -3.21 9.40 4.99
CA TRP A 230 -2.12 9.63 4.02
C TRP A 230 -2.49 10.65 2.95
N GLY A 231 -3.75 10.72 2.56
CA GLY A 231 -4.27 11.66 1.57
C GLY A 231 -4.19 13.11 2.02
N ILE A 232 -4.54 13.39 3.28
CA ILE A 232 -4.41 14.75 3.82
C ILE A 232 -2.93 15.15 3.88
N GLN A 233 -2.06 14.26 4.35
CA GLN A 233 -0.62 14.53 4.39
C GLN A 233 -0.06 14.76 2.98
N ALA A 234 -0.33 13.86 2.04
CA ALA A 234 0.24 13.92 0.70
C ALA A 234 -0.34 15.05 -0.15
N ASN A 235 -1.66 15.23 -0.16
CA ASN A 235 -2.34 16.09 -1.13
C ASN A 235 -2.79 17.43 -0.55
N ILE A 236 -3.14 17.50 0.73
CA ILE A 236 -3.62 18.75 1.34
C ILE A 236 -2.47 19.54 1.96
N ILE A 237 -1.62 18.88 2.73
CA ILE A 237 -0.51 19.52 3.43
C ILE A 237 0.68 19.73 2.47
N ASN A 238 1.02 18.73 1.66
CA ASN A 238 2.20 18.77 0.80
C ASN A 238 1.90 19.02 -0.70
N ASP A 239 0.63 18.99 -1.11
CA ASP A 239 0.19 19.12 -2.51
C ASP A 239 1.03 18.31 -3.50
N TRP A 240 1.23 17.02 -3.22
CA TRP A 240 1.97 16.11 -4.11
C TRP A 240 1.15 15.60 -5.29
N GLY A 241 -0.18 15.67 -5.21
CA GLY A 241 -1.07 15.18 -6.27
C GLY A 241 -1.10 13.65 -6.39
N VAL A 242 -0.90 12.93 -5.30
CA VAL A 242 -0.90 11.47 -5.28
C VAL A 242 -2.31 10.95 -5.53
N ILE A 243 -2.46 10.05 -6.51
CA ILE A 243 -3.72 9.37 -6.78
C ILE A 243 -3.83 8.16 -5.85
N PHE A 244 -4.69 8.22 -4.85
CA PHE A 244 -5.00 7.07 -4.01
C PHE A 244 -5.98 6.14 -4.74
N PHE A 245 -5.55 4.91 -5.01
CA PHE A 245 -6.32 3.93 -5.78
C PHE A 245 -7.03 2.94 -4.83
N PRO A 246 -8.38 2.97 -4.75
CA PRO A 246 -9.14 2.10 -3.84
C PRO A 246 -9.34 0.71 -4.45
N SER A 247 -8.47 -0.26 -4.12
CA SER A 247 -8.45 -1.58 -4.77
C SER A 247 -9.75 -2.38 -4.60
N SER A 248 -10.52 -2.12 -3.54
CA SER A 248 -11.82 -2.76 -3.30
C SER A 248 -13.04 -1.98 -3.81
N HIS A 249 -12.87 -0.84 -4.50
CA HIS A 249 -14.01 -0.08 -5.01
C HIS A 249 -14.82 -0.93 -6.01
N PRO A 250 -16.15 -1.10 -5.84
CA PRO A 250 -16.94 -2.06 -6.63
C PRO A 250 -16.81 -1.87 -8.15
N GLU A 251 -16.84 -0.62 -8.62
CA GLU A 251 -16.71 -0.34 -10.06
C GLU A 251 -15.30 -0.61 -10.59
N ILE A 252 -14.25 -0.41 -9.77
CA ILE A 252 -12.88 -0.76 -10.14
C ILE A 252 -12.74 -2.27 -10.22
N ARG A 253 -13.28 -3.00 -9.23
CA ARG A 253 -13.30 -4.47 -9.21
C ARG A 253 -14.00 -5.07 -10.42
N GLN A 254 -15.09 -4.46 -10.88
CA GLN A 254 -15.77 -4.87 -12.11
C GLN A 254 -14.84 -4.71 -13.32
N MET A 255 -14.10 -3.61 -13.39
CA MET A 255 -13.14 -3.35 -14.48
C MET A 255 -11.95 -4.32 -14.46
N THR A 256 -11.44 -4.68 -13.28
CA THR A 256 -10.28 -5.59 -13.17
C THR A 256 -10.62 -7.05 -13.47
N SER A 257 -11.90 -7.45 -13.37
CA SER A 257 -12.34 -8.84 -13.58
C SER A 257 -11.91 -9.43 -14.93
N LYS A 258 -11.98 -8.66 -16.02
CA LYS A 258 -11.53 -9.08 -17.35
C LYS A 258 -10.03 -9.38 -17.39
N GLY A 259 -9.23 -8.67 -16.59
CA GLY A 259 -7.79 -8.88 -16.47
C GLY A 259 -7.43 -10.23 -15.83
N TYR A 260 -8.37 -10.89 -15.16
CA TYR A 260 -8.15 -12.20 -14.54
C TYR A 260 -8.36 -13.39 -15.49
N GLU A 261 -9.06 -13.19 -16.62
CA GLU A 261 -9.38 -14.28 -17.55
C GLU A 261 -8.15 -15.04 -18.06
N PRO A 262 -7.02 -14.42 -18.45
CA PRO A 262 -5.86 -15.15 -18.92
C PRO A 262 -5.26 -16.06 -17.84
N PHE A 263 -5.23 -15.60 -16.60
CA PHE A 263 -4.73 -16.38 -15.46
C PHE A 263 -5.63 -17.57 -15.15
N LEU A 264 -6.96 -17.38 -15.22
CA LEU A 264 -7.92 -18.47 -15.02
C LEU A 264 -7.86 -19.53 -16.11
N LYS A 265 -7.51 -19.17 -17.35
CA LYS A 265 -7.34 -20.12 -18.45
C LYS A 265 -6.05 -20.94 -18.35
N ASN A 266 -5.03 -20.39 -17.69
CA ASN A 266 -3.68 -20.95 -17.62
C ASN A 266 -3.25 -21.25 -16.16
N LEU A 267 -4.17 -21.72 -15.30
CA LEU A 267 -3.90 -21.96 -13.88
C LEU A 267 -2.75 -22.95 -13.63
N GLN A 268 -2.70 -24.02 -14.42
CA GLN A 268 -1.65 -25.04 -14.31
C GLN A 268 -0.28 -24.46 -14.66
N GLU A 269 -0.17 -23.72 -15.76
CA GLU A 269 1.06 -23.05 -16.17
C GLU A 269 1.51 -22.04 -15.09
N TYR A 270 0.56 -21.28 -14.52
CA TYR A 270 0.85 -20.36 -13.42
C TYR A 270 1.45 -21.08 -12.20
N ALA A 271 0.88 -22.21 -11.79
CA ALA A 271 1.38 -22.99 -10.66
C ALA A 271 2.77 -23.60 -10.96
N GLN A 272 2.97 -24.11 -12.19
CA GLN A 272 4.23 -24.67 -12.64
C GLN A 272 5.35 -23.63 -12.65
N GLU A 273 5.14 -22.46 -13.26
CA GLU A 273 6.13 -21.38 -13.28
C GLU A 273 6.48 -20.89 -11.86
N PHE A 274 5.50 -20.85 -10.96
CA PHE A 274 5.74 -20.50 -9.56
C PHE A 274 6.65 -21.52 -8.87
N ASN A 275 6.42 -22.81 -9.10
CA ASN A 275 7.24 -23.89 -8.52
C ASN A 275 8.64 -23.93 -9.13
N LEU A 276 8.78 -23.70 -10.44
CA LEU A 276 10.08 -23.57 -11.11
C LEU A 276 10.91 -22.42 -10.52
N ALA A 277 10.28 -21.28 -10.24
CA ALA A 277 10.95 -20.17 -9.56
C ALA A 277 11.39 -20.56 -8.13
N ALA A 278 10.57 -21.29 -7.36
CA ALA A 278 10.93 -21.75 -6.03
C ALA A 278 12.11 -22.75 -6.06
N GLU A 279 12.09 -23.72 -6.97
CA GLU A 279 13.20 -24.66 -7.18
C GLU A 279 14.50 -23.93 -7.55
N LYS A 280 14.41 -22.89 -8.39
CA LYS A 280 15.58 -22.08 -8.74
C LYS A 280 16.16 -21.36 -7.53
N ILE A 281 15.32 -20.81 -6.65
CA ILE A 281 15.74 -20.18 -5.39
C ILE A 281 16.42 -21.22 -4.48
N GLU A 282 15.86 -22.42 -4.35
CA GLU A 282 16.44 -23.50 -3.55
C GLU A 282 17.79 -23.99 -4.10
N ASN A 283 17.93 -24.11 -5.43
CA ASN A 283 19.18 -24.47 -6.09
C ASN A 283 20.29 -23.42 -5.88
N MET A 284 19.94 -22.17 -5.57
CA MET A 284 20.87 -21.13 -5.15
C MET A 284 21.25 -21.20 -3.65
N GLY A 285 20.73 -22.18 -2.90
CA GLY A 285 20.94 -22.31 -1.46
C GLY A 285 20.13 -21.33 -0.61
N LEU A 286 19.07 -20.75 -1.20
CA LEU A 286 18.18 -19.80 -0.54
C LEU A 286 16.84 -20.45 -0.16
N GLN A 287 16.11 -19.79 0.73
CA GLN A 287 14.77 -20.17 1.12
C GLN A 287 13.71 -19.39 0.31
N PRO A 288 12.79 -20.08 -0.39
CA PRO A 288 11.61 -19.44 -0.96
C PRO A 288 10.74 -18.80 0.12
N THR A 289 10.27 -17.58 -0.12
CA THR A 289 9.37 -16.85 0.81
C THR A 289 7.91 -17.23 0.65
N THR A 290 7.61 -18.06 -0.35
CA THR A 290 6.26 -18.48 -0.70
C THR A 290 6.22 -19.99 -0.90
N ALA A 291 5.17 -20.64 -0.38
CA ALA A 291 5.04 -22.09 -0.48
C ALA A 291 4.77 -22.57 -1.91
N ILE A 292 5.26 -23.77 -2.23
CA ILE A 292 4.96 -24.53 -3.46
C ILE A 292 3.44 -24.59 -3.69
N LYS A 293 3.04 -24.42 -4.96
CA LYS A 293 1.65 -24.46 -5.41
C LYS A 293 1.30 -25.87 -5.85
N LYS A 294 0.16 -26.35 -5.35
CA LYS A 294 -0.46 -27.59 -5.82
C LYS A 294 -1.08 -27.37 -7.21
N GLU A 295 -1.37 -28.45 -7.92
CA GLU A 295 -2.01 -28.41 -9.24
C GLU A 295 -3.40 -27.74 -9.21
N ASP A 296 -4.09 -27.85 -8.09
CA ASP A 296 -5.43 -27.28 -7.83
C ASP A 296 -5.40 -25.81 -7.37
N TYR A 297 -4.22 -25.18 -7.39
CA TYR A 297 -4.04 -23.82 -6.90
C TYR A 297 -4.65 -22.78 -7.85
N ALA A 298 -5.60 -22.00 -7.33
CA ALA A 298 -6.04 -20.76 -7.94
C ALA A 298 -5.47 -19.53 -7.19
N PRO A 299 -4.83 -18.56 -7.87
CA PRO A 299 -4.37 -17.30 -7.25
C PRO A 299 -5.52 -16.32 -7.01
N PHE A 300 -6.73 -16.83 -6.81
CA PHE A 300 -7.96 -16.06 -6.71
C PHE A 300 -8.72 -16.40 -5.45
N PHE A 301 -9.47 -15.42 -4.99
CA PHE A 301 -10.32 -15.57 -3.83
C PHE A 301 -11.71 -15.10 -4.17
N TYR A 302 -12.68 -15.86 -3.71
CA TYR A 302 -14.07 -15.47 -3.75
C TYR A 302 -14.42 -14.74 -2.47
N VAL A 303 -14.97 -13.54 -2.59
CA VAL A 303 -15.47 -12.77 -1.45
C VAL A 303 -16.98 -13.01 -1.38
N CYS A 304 -17.42 -13.60 -0.28
CA CYS A 304 -18.83 -13.81 -0.01
C CYS A 304 -19.57 -12.45 0.05
N PRO A 305 -20.64 -12.26 -0.76
CA PRO A 305 -21.30 -10.95 -0.86
C PRO A 305 -21.88 -10.43 0.47
N ASN A 306 -22.30 -11.34 1.35
CA ASN A 306 -23.08 -11.02 2.55
C ASN A 306 -22.20 -10.63 3.75
N ASP A 307 -21.12 -11.35 3.99
CA ASP A 307 -20.25 -11.20 5.18
C ASP A 307 -18.84 -10.70 4.84
N GLY A 308 -18.48 -10.66 3.55
CA GLY A 308 -17.14 -10.28 3.11
C GLY A 308 -16.05 -11.30 3.43
N TYR A 309 -16.43 -12.53 3.77
CA TYR A 309 -15.49 -13.60 4.02
C TYR A 309 -14.75 -14.01 2.74
N ARG A 310 -13.44 -14.19 2.85
CA ARG A 310 -12.57 -14.53 1.73
C ARG A 310 -12.35 -16.05 1.67
N LEU A 311 -12.91 -16.69 0.66
CA LEU A 311 -12.71 -18.11 0.38
C LEU A 311 -11.58 -18.29 -0.63
N LYS A 312 -10.65 -19.19 -0.31
CA LYS A 312 -9.64 -19.65 -1.27
C LYS A 312 -10.33 -20.50 -2.33
N LEU A 313 -10.14 -20.16 -3.60
CA LEU A 313 -10.61 -21.00 -4.69
C LEU A 313 -9.64 -22.17 -4.90
N ILE A 314 -10.21 -23.34 -5.15
CA ILE A 314 -9.50 -24.57 -5.50
C ILE A 314 -10.18 -25.05 -6.78
N CYS A 315 -9.39 -25.38 -7.80
CA CYS A 315 -9.88 -25.76 -9.13
C CYS A 315 -9.44 -27.16 -9.51
#